data_AF-A0A9D5H2P8-F1
#
_entry.id   AF-A0A9D5H2P8-F1
#
_cell.length_a   1.000
_cell.length_b   1.000
_cell.length_c   1.000
_cell.angle_alpha   90.00
_cell.angle_beta   90.00
_cell.angle_gamma   90.00
#
_symmetry.space_group_name_H-M   'P 1'
#
loop_
_entity.id
_entity.type
_entity.pdbx_description
1 polymer ?
#
loop_
_entity_poly.entity_id
_entity_poly.type
_entity_poly.pdbx_seq_one_letter_code
_entity_poly.pdbx_strand_id
1 'polypeptide(L)'
;MENLTPWLVSIVYNSQLLAEQRKVWKELSRVAEVDKPWLIVGDFNTIREISEKQGGNMARGTCTKSELFNSFIMNYNLSEPKFIGSPFTWCNNQRGGARIWARLDRVIVNGNWYDSLASYNIKHLAKCQSDHCPILIHCGFNKNKGKRPFRFANTWTQSETCQSIVQEIWRPKTGGNPIHHLNHKFCTLQKTLIKNCKKTESG
;
A
#
# COMPACT_ATOMS: atom_id res chain seq x y z
N MET A 1 -5.02 15.22 27.26
CA MET A 1 -4.18 15.05 26.07
C MET A 1 -4.47 13.69 25.50
N GLU A 2 -4.95 13.60 24.25
CA GLU A 2 -5.15 12.30 23.61
C GLU A 2 -3.79 11.60 23.43
N ASN A 3 -3.66 10.37 23.92
CA ASN A 3 -2.49 9.54 23.68
C ASN A 3 -2.43 9.19 22.18
N LEU A 4 -1.71 10.01 21.41
CA LEU A 4 -1.37 9.70 20.03
C LEU A 4 -0.38 8.53 20.04
N THR A 5 -0.69 7.47 19.29
CA THR A 5 0.22 6.35 19.12
C THR A 5 1.46 6.82 18.34
N PRO A 6 2.69 6.52 18.79
CA PRO A 6 3.89 6.93 18.09
C PRO A 6 4.02 6.19 16.76
N TRP A 7 4.50 6.88 15.73
CA TRP A 7 4.71 6.33 14.40
C TRP A 7 6.19 6.26 14.06
N LEU A 8 6.51 5.38 13.11
CA LEU A 8 7.80 5.33 12.47
C LEU A 8 7.73 6.03 11.11
N VAL A 9 8.77 6.80 10.80
CA VAL A 9 8.96 7.39 9.47
C VAL A 9 10.34 7.00 8.97
N SER A 10 10.41 6.32 7.84
CA SER A 10 11.63 6.01 7.12
C SER A 10 11.72 6.88 5.89
N ILE A 11 12.73 7.76 5.83
CA ILE A 11 12.99 8.60 4.67
C ILE A 11 14.06 7.91 3.82
N VAL A 12 13.72 7.60 2.56
CA VAL A 12 14.56 6.82 1.66
C VAL A 12 15.13 7.72 0.57
N TYR A 13 16.44 7.63 0.38
CA TYR A 13 17.12 8.10 -0.82
C TYR A 13 17.97 6.94 -1.32
N ASN A 14 17.44 6.18 -2.27
CA ASN A 14 18.05 4.93 -2.70
C ASN A 14 19.01 5.13 -3.86
N SER A 15 20.03 4.30 -3.97
CA SER A 15 20.99 4.35 -5.08
C SER A 15 20.37 3.84 -6.38
N GLN A 16 20.91 4.28 -7.52
CA GLN A 16 20.64 3.64 -8.81
C GLN A 16 21.34 2.29 -8.96
N LEU A 17 22.28 1.91 -8.08
CA LEU A 17 22.99 0.64 -8.15
C LEU A 17 22.24 -0.45 -7.38
N LEU A 18 21.93 -1.56 -8.03
CA LEU A 18 21.16 -2.66 -7.44
C LEU A 18 21.80 -3.21 -6.16
N ALA A 19 23.12 -3.29 -6.10
CA ALA A 19 23.85 -3.78 -4.91
C ALA A 19 23.59 -2.90 -3.67
N GLU A 20 23.55 -1.58 -3.85
CA GLU A 20 23.27 -0.63 -2.77
C GLU A 20 21.78 -0.64 -2.40
N GLN A 21 20.87 -0.80 -3.37
CA GLN A 21 19.43 -0.94 -3.09
C GLN A 21 19.13 -2.11 -2.15
N ARG A 22 19.83 -3.24 -2.32
CA ARG A 22 19.68 -4.42 -1.45
C ARG A 22 20.05 -4.12 0.01
N LYS A 23 21.01 -3.24 0.26
CA LYS A 23 21.36 -2.82 1.62
C LYS A 23 20.21 -2.03 2.25
N VAL A 24 19.63 -1.08 1.51
CA VAL A 24 18.45 -0.32 1.97
C VAL A 24 17.28 -1.26 2.29
N TRP A 25 17.00 -2.24 1.43
CA TRP A 25 15.94 -3.22 1.70
C TRP A 25 16.19 -4.03 2.97
N LYS A 26 17.43 -4.45 3.21
CA LYS A 26 17.81 -5.16 4.44
C LYS A 26 17.61 -4.32 5.69
N GLU A 27 17.90 -3.03 5.65
CA GLU A 27 17.66 -2.14 6.79
C GLU A 27 16.16 -1.89 7.01
N LEU A 28 15.39 -1.65 5.94
CA LEU A 28 13.95 -1.48 6.03
C LEU A 28 13.25 -2.76 6.53
N SER A 29 13.73 -3.94 6.15
CA SER A 29 13.27 -5.23 6.67
C SER A 29 13.33 -5.31 8.20
N ARG A 30 14.38 -4.78 8.83
CA ARG A 30 14.50 -4.74 10.30
C ARG A 30 13.49 -3.81 10.94
N VAL A 31 13.20 -2.68 10.29
CA VAL A 31 12.19 -1.72 10.76
C VAL A 31 10.79 -2.31 10.62
N ALA A 32 10.55 -3.12 9.58
CA ALA A 32 9.26 -3.76 9.33
C ALA A 32 8.83 -4.74 10.42
N GLU A 33 9.79 -5.30 11.18
CA GLU A 33 9.53 -6.17 12.34
C GLU A 33 8.95 -5.40 13.54
N VAL A 34 9.02 -4.07 13.53
CA VAL A 34 8.45 -3.24 14.58
C VAL A 34 6.94 -3.09 14.33
N ASP A 35 6.13 -3.67 15.21
CA ASP A 35 4.65 -3.57 15.16
C ASP A 35 4.14 -2.16 15.53
N LYS A 36 4.40 -1.19 14.65
CA LYS A 36 3.98 0.21 14.78
C LYS A 36 3.44 0.74 13.46
N PRO A 37 2.60 1.80 13.48
CA PRO A 37 2.27 2.56 12.28
C PRO A 37 3.54 3.04 11.59
N TRP A 38 3.71 2.68 10.31
CA TRP A 38 4.94 2.95 9.58
C TRP A 38 4.68 3.62 8.23
N LEU A 39 5.36 4.74 8.03
CA LEU A 39 5.41 5.51 6.79
C LEU A 39 6.82 5.44 6.21
N ILE A 40 6.93 4.99 4.97
CA ILE A 40 8.17 4.99 4.20
C ILE A 40 7.98 5.97 3.05
N VAL A 41 8.86 6.94 2.90
CA VAL A 41 8.74 7.99 1.89
C VAL A 41 10.08 8.36 1.30
N GLY A 42 10.11 8.68 0.01
CA GLY A 42 11.27 9.28 -0.65
C GLY A 42 11.55 8.67 -2.01
N ASP A 43 12.77 8.89 -2.49
CA ASP A 43 13.24 8.44 -3.81
C ASP A 43 13.78 7.01 -3.72
N PHE A 44 13.04 6.08 -4.33
CA PHE A 44 13.44 4.67 -4.38
C PHE A 44 14.32 4.34 -5.58
N ASN A 45 14.51 5.27 -6.53
CA ASN A 45 15.24 5.08 -7.77
C ASN A 45 14.84 3.80 -8.56
N THR A 46 13.58 3.38 -8.39
CA THR A 46 13.03 2.13 -8.95
C THR A 46 11.56 2.31 -9.31
N ILE A 47 11.23 1.99 -10.56
CA ILE A 47 9.84 1.78 -10.98
C ILE A 47 9.37 0.39 -10.54
N ARG A 48 8.09 0.25 -10.22
CA ARG A 48 7.38 -0.99 -9.93
C ARG A 48 6.80 -1.63 -11.19
N GLU A 49 6.36 -0.82 -12.15
CA GLU A 49 5.72 -1.26 -13.39
C GLU A 49 6.25 -0.48 -14.61
N ILE A 50 6.17 -1.07 -15.80
CA ILE A 50 6.63 -0.44 -17.05
C ILE A 50 5.82 0.84 -17.35
N SER A 51 4.53 0.85 -17.01
CA SER A 51 3.61 1.99 -17.16
C SER A 51 4.07 3.26 -16.44
N GLU A 52 4.95 3.11 -15.45
CA GLU A 52 5.47 4.21 -14.64
C GLU A 52 6.70 4.87 -15.25
N LYS A 53 7.11 4.47 -16.46
CA LYS A 53 8.15 5.12 -17.25
C LYS A 53 7.60 5.48 -18.62
N GLN A 54 7.90 6.70 -19.06
CA GLN A 54 7.56 7.16 -20.40
C GLN A 54 8.81 7.75 -21.08
N GLY A 55 9.10 7.27 -22.29
CA GLY A 55 10.28 7.67 -23.05
C GLY A 55 11.56 6.94 -22.65
N GLY A 56 12.54 6.98 -23.56
CA GLY A 56 13.80 6.26 -23.43
C GLY A 56 13.65 4.73 -23.45
N ASN A 57 14.79 4.03 -23.47
CA ASN A 57 14.80 2.57 -23.41
C ASN A 57 14.74 2.08 -21.96
N MET A 58 14.17 0.89 -21.78
CA MET A 58 14.26 0.16 -20.52
C MET A 58 15.70 -0.31 -20.33
N ALA A 59 16.36 0.20 -19.27
CA ALA A 59 17.73 -0.19 -18.97
C ALA A 59 17.79 -1.66 -18.55
N ARG A 60 18.88 -2.34 -18.90
CA ARG A 60 19.16 -3.71 -18.42
C ARG A 60 19.12 -3.73 -16.89
N GLY A 61 18.42 -4.71 -16.31
CA GLY A 61 18.25 -4.86 -14.87
C GLY A 61 17.11 -4.05 -14.24
N THR A 62 16.36 -3.26 -15.00
CA THR A 62 15.15 -2.57 -14.48
C THR A 62 14.13 -3.59 -13.98
N CYS A 63 13.90 -4.68 -14.73
CA CYS A 63 12.99 -5.77 -14.34
C CYS A 63 13.35 -6.35 -12.97
N THR A 64 14.63 -6.69 -12.76
CA THR A 64 15.12 -7.25 -11.50
C THR A 64 14.96 -6.28 -10.32
N LYS A 65 15.20 -4.97 -10.53
CA LYS A 65 14.96 -3.96 -9.49
C LYS A 65 13.48 -3.88 -9.13
N SER A 66 12.61 -3.82 -10.15
CA SER A 66 11.15 -3.79 -9.98
C SER A 66 10.64 -5.02 -9.23
N GLU A 67 11.12 -6.21 -9.60
CA GLU A 67 10.79 -7.48 -8.95
C GLU A 67 11.16 -7.45 -7.46
N LEU A 68 12.41 -7.10 -7.13
CA LEU A 68 12.86 -7.05 -5.73
C LEU A 68 12.10 -6.02 -4.91
N PHE A 69 11.79 -4.86 -5.50
CA PHE A 69 11.03 -3.84 -4.83
C PHE A 69 9.57 -4.28 -4.57
N ASN A 70 8.94 -4.92 -5.56
CA ASN A 70 7.60 -5.49 -5.41
C ASN A 70 7.58 -6.65 -4.41
N SER A 71 8.61 -7.51 -4.40
CA SER A 71 8.77 -8.57 -3.39
C SER A 71 8.92 -8.00 -1.99
N PHE A 72 9.70 -6.93 -1.79
CA PHE A 72 9.81 -6.25 -0.50
C PHE A 72 8.45 -5.74 -0.03
N ILE A 73 7.72 -5.04 -0.90
CA ILE A 73 6.37 -4.52 -0.57
C ILE A 73 5.42 -5.67 -0.18
N MET A 74 5.44 -6.77 -0.93
CA MET A 74 4.60 -7.93 -0.69
C MET A 74 4.95 -8.66 0.61
N ASN A 75 6.24 -8.93 0.85
CA ASN A 75 6.70 -9.72 2.00
C ASN A 75 6.38 -9.05 3.35
N TYR A 76 6.31 -7.72 3.38
CA TYR A 76 6.03 -6.94 4.59
C TYR A 76 4.61 -6.38 4.63
N ASN A 77 3.70 -6.90 3.79
CA ASN A 77 2.30 -6.46 3.71
C ASN A 77 2.15 -4.93 3.60
N LEU A 78 3.05 -4.31 2.84
CA LEU A 78 3.07 -2.89 2.60
C LEU A 78 2.19 -2.55 1.39
N SER A 79 1.77 -1.29 1.32
CA SER A 79 1.00 -0.80 0.19
C SER A 79 1.26 0.68 -0.06
N GLU A 80 0.94 1.10 -1.28
CA GLU A 80 1.09 2.48 -1.72
C GLU A 80 -0.29 3.15 -1.67
N PRO A 81 -0.51 4.18 -0.83
CA PRO A 81 -1.78 4.88 -0.80
C PRO A 81 -2.03 5.64 -2.12
N LYS A 82 -3.30 5.88 -2.45
CA LYS A 82 -3.65 6.65 -3.64
C LYS A 82 -3.18 8.10 -3.50
N PHE A 83 -2.71 8.67 -4.59
CA PHE A 83 -2.29 10.07 -4.69
C PHE A 83 -3.10 10.83 -5.75
N ILE A 84 -3.00 12.15 -5.68
CA ILE A 84 -3.54 13.11 -6.66
C ILE A 84 -2.37 13.83 -7.33
N GLY A 85 -2.45 14.05 -8.65
CA GLY A 85 -1.43 14.78 -9.42
C GLY A 85 -0.78 13.91 -10.48
N SER A 86 0.40 14.32 -10.94
CA SER A 86 1.14 13.64 -11.99
C SER A 86 1.44 12.18 -11.63
N PRO A 87 1.26 11.20 -12.54
CA PRO A 87 1.69 9.83 -12.31
C PRO A 87 3.22 9.69 -12.29
N PHE A 88 3.96 10.70 -12.74
CA PHE A 88 5.43 10.74 -12.74
C PHE A 88 5.94 11.74 -11.71
N THR A 89 7.00 11.38 -11.02
CA THR A 89 7.65 12.24 -10.01
C THR A 89 9.03 12.71 -10.45
N TRP A 90 9.59 12.16 -11.53
CA TRP A 90 10.90 12.52 -12.05
C TRP A 90 10.89 12.78 -13.55
N CYS A 91 11.74 13.70 -14.02
CA CYS A 91 11.97 13.96 -15.43
C CYS A 91 13.42 14.36 -15.70
N ASN A 92 14.04 13.79 -16.74
CA ASN A 92 15.40 14.17 -17.14
C ASN A 92 15.54 15.61 -17.70
N ASN A 93 14.45 16.39 -17.73
CA ASN A 93 14.37 17.78 -18.21
C ASN A 93 14.83 18.01 -19.66
N GLN A 94 15.05 16.95 -20.44
CA GLN A 94 15.38 17.06 -21.86
C GLN A 94 14.13 17.45 -22.68
N ARG A 95 14.31 17.77 -23.96
CA ARG A 95 13.26 18.22 -24.88
C ARG A 95 12.96 17.15 -25.94
N GLY A 96 11.77 17.22 -26.53
CA GLY A 96 11.37 16.34 -27.64
C GLY A 96 11.43 14.86 -27.29
N GLY A 97 11.82 14.02 -28.27
CA GLY A 97 11.89 12.57 -28.11
C GLY A 97 12.91 12.06 -27.10
N ALA A 98 13.84 12.92 -26.64
CA ALA A 98 14.81 12.57 -25.60
C ALA A 98 14.28 12.75 -24.17
N ARG A 99 13.07 13.29 -24.02
CA ARG A 99 12.43 13.49 -22.71
C ARG A 99 12.00 12.15 -22.11
N ILE A 100 12.39 11.92 -20.86
CA ILE A 100 12.04 10.74 -20.09
C ILE A 100 11.31 11.19 -18.82
N TRP A 101 10.25 10.46 -18.48
CA TRP A 101 9.51 10.59 -17.23
C TRP A 101 9.52 9.26 -16.48
N ALA A 102 9.57 9.31 -15.15
CA ALA A 102 9.48 8.13 -14.30
C ALA A 102 8.79 8.42 -12.96
N ARG A 103 8.19 7.40 -12.35
CA ARG A 103 7.75 7.43 -10.94
C ARG A 103 8.80 6.79 -10.03
N LEU A 104 9.61 7.61 -9.38
CA LEU A 104 10.72 7.17 -8.52
C LEU A 104 10.47 7.47 -7.04
N ASP A 105 9.76 8.57 -6.76
CA ASP A 105 9.40 9.01 -5.42
C ASP A 105 8.06 8.39 -5.02
N ARG A 106 7.98 7.84 -3.80
CA ARG A 106 6.78 7.11 -3.35
C ARG A 106 6.47 7.31 -1.89
N VAL A 107 5.23 6.97 -1.55
CA VAL A 107 4.77 6.78 -0.18
C VAL A 107 4.32 5.34 -0.04
N ILE A 108 4.94 4.61 0.88
CA ILE A 108 4.63 3.21 1.19
C ILE A 108 4.31 3.11 2.67
N VAL A 109 3.27 2.36 3.01
CA VAL A 109 2.76 2.27 4.39
C VAL A 109 2.35 0.84 4.73
N ASN A 110 2.35 0.51 6.02
CA ASN A 110 1.77 -0.74 6.52
C ASN A 110 0.29 -0.56 6.95
N GLY A 111 -0.38 -1.66 7.28
CA GLY A 111 -1.77 -1.66 7.77
C GLY A 111 -1.98 -0.77 8.99
N ASN A 112 -1.05 -0.82 9.95
CA ASN A 112 -1.10 -0.03 11.18
C ASN A 112 -1.13 1.49 10.91
N TRP A 113 -0.46 1.96 9.85
CA TRP A 113 -0.52 3.36 9.43
C TRP A 113 -1.94 3.76 9.00
N TYR A 114 -2.61 2.94 8.20
CA TYR A 114 -4.01 3.20 7.86
C TYR A 114 -4.91 3.20 9.09
N ASP A 115 -4.65 2.32 10.06
CA ASP A 115 -5.44 2.21 11.28
C ASP A 115 -5.27 3.41 12.20
N SER A 116 -4.08 3.98 12.22
CA SER A 116 -3.74 5.15 13.03
C SER A 116 -4.40 6.46 12.57
N LEU A 117 -4.78 6.57 11.29
CA LEU A 117 -5.34 7.78 10.69
C LEU A 117 -6.86 7.77 10.55
N ALA A 118 -7.47 8.95 10.69
CA ALA A 118 -8.88 9.17 10.35
C ALA A 118 -9.04 9.47 8.86
N SER A 119 -8.15 10.28 8.29
CA SER A 119 -8.08 10.56 6.87
C SER A 119 -6.64 10.81 6.44
N TYR A 120 -6.38 10.68 5.13
CA TYR A 120 -5.12 11.07 4.54
C TYR A 120 -5.34 11.63 3.14
N ASN A 121 -4.41 12.45 2.67
CA ASN A 121 -4.34 12.91 1.29
C ASN A 121 -2.88 12.97 0.85
N ILE A 122 -2.58 12.39 -0.31
CA ILE A 122 -1.23 12.43 -0.90
C ILE A 122 -1.32 13.19 -2.21
N LYS A 123 -0.43 14.17 -2.41
CA LYS A 123 -0.36 14.96 -3.65
C LYS A 123 1.05 14.97 -4.21
N HIS A 124 1.17 14.73 -5.50
CA HIS A 124 2.37 15.06 -6.25
C HIS A 124 2.26 16.52 -6.70
N LEU A 125 3.11 17.36 -6.14
CA LEU A 125 3.14 18.78 -6.45
C LEU A 125 3.88 19.01 -7.76
N ALA A 126 3.58 20.14 -8.43
CA ALA A 126 4.29 20.52 -9.63
C ALA A 126 5.78 20.77 -9.32
N LYS A 127 6.67 20.24 -10.16
CA LYS A 127 8.09 20.60 -10.11
C LYS A 127 8.28 22.08 -10.44
N CYS A 128 9.23 22.72 -9.76
CA CYS A 128 9.68 24.09 -10.08
C CYS A 128 11.07 24.07 -10.73
N GLN A 129 12.11 23.72 -9.98
CA GLN A 129 13.51 23.77 -10.43
C GLN A 129 14.24 22.42 -10.33
N SER A 130 13.63 21.42 -9.69
CA SER A 130 14.17 20.07 -9.58
C SER A 130 13.73 19.21 -10.76
N ASP A 131 14.51 18.18 -11.07
CA ASP A 131 14.07 17.05 -11.89
C ASP A 131 13.02 16.18 -11.16
N HIS A 132 12.90 16.31 -9.84
CA HIS A 132 11.86 15.69 -9.01
C HIS A 132 10.66 16.60 -8.67
N CYS A 133 9.49 15.98 -8.51
CA CYS A 133 8.25 16.57 -8.03
C CYS A 133 8.08 16.28 -6.52
N PRO A 134 7.89 17.31 -5.67
CA PRO A 134 7.66 17.08 -4.24
C PRO A 134 6.37 16.28 -3.97
N ILE A 135 6.41 15.40 -2.96
CA ILE A 135 5.23 14.70 -2.45
C ILE A 135 4.75 15.38 -1.16
N LEU A 136 3.50 15.85 -1.16
CA LEU A 136 2.82 16.38 0.03
C LEU A 136 1.94 15.29 0.64
N ILE A 137 2.16 15.02 1.93
CA ILE A 137 1.37 14.06 2.72
C ILE A 137 0.60 14.84 3.78
N HIS A 138 -0.73 14.81 3.69
CA HIS A 138 -1.61 15.36 4.71
C HIS A 138 -2.22 14.23 5.53
N CYS A 139 -2.07 14.31 6.84
CA CYS A 139 -2.48 13.29 7.81
C CYS A 139 -3.55 13.86 8.74
N GLY A 140 -4.78 13.35 8.65
CA GLY A 140 -5.91 13.74 9.49
C GLY A 140 -6.04 12.80 10.68
N PHE A 141 -5.73 13.29 11.88
CA PHE A 141 -5.75 12.49 13.13
C PHE A 141 -7.11 12.49 13.85
N ASN A 142 -8.07 13.29 13.38
CA ASN A 142 -9.30 13.56 14.11
C ASN A 142 -10.27 12.36 14.07
N LYS A 143 -10.46 11.68 15.20
CA LYS A 143 -11.10 10.35 15.33
C LYS A 143 -12.63 10.29 15.16
N ASN A 144 -13.25 11.22 14.43
CA ASN A 144 -14.66 11.10 14.05
C ASN A 144 -14.81 10.08 12.91
N LYS A 145 -14.46 8.82 13.18
CA LYS A 145 -14.57 7.71 12.24
C LYS A 145 -16.02 7.21 12.26
N GLY A 146 -16.76 7.48 11.19
CA GLY A 146 -17.87 6.60 10.82
C GLY A 146 -17.38 5.14 10.67
N LYS A 147 -18.30 4.17 10.69
CA LYS A 147 -17.95 2.74 10.55
C LYS A 147 -17.16 2.53 9.25
N ARG A 148 -15.96 1.95 9.36
CA ARG A 148 -15.15 1.61 8.20
C ARG A 148 -15.85 0.55 7.34
N PRO A 149 -15.86 0.69 6.00
CA PRO A 149 -16.40 -0.34 5.14
C PRO A 149 -15.50 -1.59 5.23
N PHE A 150 -16.14 -2.75 5.33
CA PHE A 150 -15.46 -4.03 5.18
C PHE A 150 -14.82 -4.14 3.79
N ARG A 151 -13.58 -4.62 3.72
CA ARG A 151 -12.89 -4.92 2.46
C ARG A 151 -12.60 -6.41 2.40
N PHE A 152 -12.88 -7.00 1.25
CA PHE A 152 -12.67 -8.41 0.96
C PHE A 152 -11.37 -8.56 0.16
N ALA A 153 -10.45 -9.42 0.60
CA ALA A 153 -9.23 -9.69 -0.14
C ALA A 153 -9.51 -10.66 -1.30
N ASN A 154 -9.03 -10.37 -2.51
CA ASN A 154 -9.28 -11.25 -3.66
C ASN A 154 -8.70 -12.66 -3.46
N THR A 155 -7.63 -12.81 -2.69
CA THR A 155 -7.06 -14.12 -2.34
C THR A 155 -8.03 -15.01 -1.56
N TRP A 156 -9.02 -14.43 -0.87
CA TRP A 156 -10.04 -15.19 -0.16
C TRP A 156 -10.99 -15.94 -1.10
N THR A 157 -11.14 -15.53 -2.37
CA THR A 157 -11.94 -16.32 -3.33
C THR A 157 -11.27 -17.65 -3.69
N GLN A 158 -9.95 -17.73 -3.52
CA GLN A 158 -9.15 -18.92 -3.84
C GLN A 158 -8.95 -19.84 -2.62
N SER A 159 -9.34 -19.39 -1.42
CA SER A 159 -9.22 -20.19 -0.19
C SER A 159 -10.44 -21.10 -0.03
N GLU A 160 -10.21 -22.41 0.00
CA GLU A 160 -11.25 -23.41 0.29
C GLU A 160 -11.94 -23.13 1.63
N THR A 161 -11.18 -22.76 2.66
CA THR A 161 -11.73 -22.39 3.97
C THR A 161 -12.68 -21.20 3.88
N CYS A 162 -12.32 -20.17 3.11
CA CYS A 162 -13.19 -19.00 2.93
C CYS A 162 -14.45 -19.37 2.13
N GLN A 163 -14.32 -20.20 1.09
CA GLN A 163 -15.48 -20.70 0.34
C GLN A 163 -16.44 -21.48 1.24
N SER A 164 -15.93 -22.37 2.10
CA SER A 164 -16.76 -23.12 3.05
C SER A 164 -17.48 -22.20 4.05
N ILE A 165 -16.79 -21.18 4.57
CA ILE A 165 -17.38 -20.19 5.48
C ILE A 165 -18.51 -19.42 4.80
N VAL A 166 -18.29 -18.96 3.56
CA VAL A 166 -19.31 -18.22 2.79
C VAL A 166 -20.52 -19.13 2.56
N GLN A 167 -20.31 -20.36 2.09
CA GLN A 167 -21.38 -21.32 1.84
C GLN A 167 -22.22 -21.59 3.09
N GLU A 168 -21.58 -21.82 4.23
CA GLU A 168 -22.27 -22.10 5.50
C GLU A 168 -23.14 -20.92 5.93
N ILE A 169 -22.61 -19.70 5.86
CA ILE A 169 -23.33 -18.49 6.27
C ILE A 169 -24.46 -18.16 5.28
N TRP A 170 -24.27 -18.44 3.99
CA TRP A 170 -25.25 -18.14 2.95
C TRP A 170 -26.36 -19.18 2.78
N ARG A 171 -26.36 -20.27 3.56
CA ARG A 171 -27.44 -21.27 3.54
C ARG A 171 -28.83 -20.60 3.64
N PRO A 172 -29.83 -21.10 2.87
CA PRO A 172 -31.20 -20.58 2.95
C PRO A 172 -31.75 -20.76 4.37
N LYS A 173 -32.35 -19.71 4.93
CA LYS A 173 -33.13 -19.80 6.17
C LYS A 173 -34.62 -19.71 5.82
N THR A 174 -35.43 -20.57 6.43
CA THR A 174 -36.88 -20.59 6.27
C THR A 174 -37.54 -19.67 7.31
N GLY A 175 -38.41 -18.77 6.86
CA GLY A 175 -39.19 -17.86 7.72
C GLY A 175 -38.39 -16.67 8.29
N GLY A 176 -39.04 -15.51 8.41
CA GLY A 176 -38.43 -14.26 8.89
C GLY A 176 -38.25 -13.20 7.81
N ASN A 177 -37.87 -11.99 8.21
CA ASN A 177 -37.72 -10.86 7.31
C ASN A 177 -36.44 -11.01 6.43
N PRO A 178 -36.55 -11.02 5.09
CA PRO A 178 -35.41 -11.18 4.19
C PRO A 178 -34.27 -10.16 4.39
N ILE A 179 -34.60 -8.92 4.74
CA ILE A 179 -33.62 -7.86 5.00
C ILE A 179 -32.84 -8.15 6.28
N HIS A 180 -33.51 -8.65 7.32
CA HIS A 180 -32.84 -9.10 8.54
C HIS A 180 -31.91 -10.28 8.27
N HIS A 181 -32.30 -11.23 7.43
CA HIS A 181 -31.45 -12.34 7.03
C HIS A 181 -30.22 -11.86 6.28
N LEU A 182 -30.38 -10.94 5.33
CA LEU A 182 -29.28 -10.39 4.56
C LEU A 182 -28.28 -9.65 5.46
N ASN A 183 -28.78 -8.76 6.33
CA ASN A 183 -27.94 -8.03 7.29
C ASN A 183 -27.22 -8.98 8.26
N HIS A 184 -27.91 -10.01 8.75
CA HIS A 184 -27.30 -11.03 9.59
C HIS A 184 -26.20 -11.79 8.85
N LYS A 185 -26.41 -12.17 7.59
CA LYS A 185 -25.42 -12.86 6.75
C LYS A 185 -24.17 -12.01 6.56
N PHE A 186 -24.32 -10.73 6.20
CA PHE A 186 -23.19 -9.80 6.08
C PHE A 186 -22.43 -9.61 7.40
N CYS A 187 -23.14 -9.34 8.50
CA CYS A 187 -22.52 -9.19 9.82
C CYS A 187 -21.78 -10.44 10.27
N THR A 188 -22.35 -11.62 10.04
CA THR A 188 -21.76 -12.90 10.43
C THR A 188 -20.53 -13.19 9.59
N LEU A 189 -20.61 -12.99 8.27
CA LEU A 189 -19.47 -13.21 7.36
C LEU A 189 -18.30 -12.30 7.69
N GLN A 190 -18.57 -11.01 7.91
CA GLN A 190 -17.54 -10.06 8.33
C GLN A 190 -16.84 -10.53 9.60
N LYS A 191 -17.59 -10.92 10.64
CA LYS A 191 -17.02 -11.39 11.91
C LYS A 191 -16.21 -12.68 11.75
N THR A 192 -16.73 -13.64 10.99
CA THR A 192 -16.09 -14.96 10.82
C THR A 192 -14.82 -14.89 10.00
N LEU A 193 -14.80 -14.11 8.91
CA LEU A 193 -13.60 -13.91 8.09
C LEU A 193 -12.50 -13.18 8.87
N ILE A 194 -12.84 -12.12 9.60
CA ILE A 194 -11.89 -11.39 10.45
C ILE A 194 -11.28 -12.30 11.52
N LYS A 195 -12.08 -13.21 12.12
CA LYS A 195 -11.61 -14.13 13.17
C LYS A 195 -10.69 -15.22 12.63
N ASN A 196 -10.97 -15.74 11.43
CA ASN A 196 -10.20 -16.85 10.86
C ASN A 196 -8.90 -16.40 10.19
N CYS A 197 -8.84 -15.20 9.60
CA CYS A 197 -7.58 -14.67 9.05
C CYS A 197 -6.51 -14.41 10.13
N LYS A 198 -6.92 -14.13 11.38
CA LYS A 198 -5.97 -13.99 12.51
C LYS A 198 -5.35 -15.32 12.97
N LYS A 199 -5.88 -16.47 12.56
CA LYS A 199 -5.39 -17.79 12.98
C LYS A 199 -4.39 -18.40 12.00
N THR A 200 -4.41 -18.00 10.74
CA THR A 200 -3.50 -18.50 9.70
C THR A 200 -2.11 -17.87 9.71
N GLU A 201 -1.89 -16.84 10.53
CA GLU A 201 -0.59 -16.14 10.68
C GLU A 201 0.16 -16.56 11.96
N SER A 202 -0.32 -17.59 12.68
CA SER A 202 0.23 -18.03 13.99
C SER A 202 0.65 -19.49 14.02
N GLY A 203 0.82 -20.13 12.86
CA GLY A 203 1.21 -21.53 12.71
C GLY A 203 2.46 -21.68 11.86
#